data_AF-A0A8X6JHE9-F1
#
_entry.id   AF-A0A8X6JHE9-F1
#
_cell.length_a   1.000
_cell.length_b   1.000
_cell.length_c   1.000
_cell.angle_alpha   90.00
_cell.angle_beta   90.00
_cell.angle_gamma   90.00
#
_symmetry.space_group_name_H-M   'P 1'
#
loop_
_entity.id
_entity.type
_entity.pdbx_description
1 polymer ?
#
loop_
_entity_poly.entity_id
_entity_poly.type
_entity_poly.pdbx_seq_one_letter_code
_entity_poly.pdbx_strand_id
1 'polypeptide(L)'
;MDLLAASDFCSSGDEDPQRAPLAFLIERPTRKITANTVPRDGFEFIHKSRQEDLISGALYMLSPRQKNLVWNRKMADFFKKRAIRLQADEKNLVKNFPLKINLPAKDEKQWCLFCLGSGLYNEVYVEPCDEKVEANLPLLSIVSHLKQDMVKLVLRYLYRWFLIINMNESIALWVYSLLSYLKHPVDARYQSFLNIFKAEIRKRLSTSKKYNYRRLCLILTILNKNFSA
;
A
#
# COMPACT_ATOMS: atom_id res chain seq x y z
N MET A 1 31.24 42.99 44.14
CA MET A 1 31.59 42.28 42.90
C MET A 1 30.97 40.91 43.00
N ASP A 2 30.01 40.68 42.11
CA ASP A 2 29.39 39.43 41.67
C ASP A 2 28.93 38.42 42.71
N LEU A 3 27.61 38.41 42.92
CA LEU A 3 26.74 37.24 43.04
C LEU A 3 25.30 37.77 43.17
N LEU A 4 24.58 37.86 42.04
CA LEU A 4 23.16 38.21 42.03
C LEU A 4 22.31 37.04 42.50
N ALA A 5 21.35 37.41 43.35
CA ALA A 5 20.43 36.61 44.12
C ALA A 5 19.28 35.97 43.29
N ALA A 6 18.73 34.89 43.87
CA ALA A 6 17.31 34.52 44.01
C ALA A 6 16.43 34.53 42.74
N SER A 7 16.00 33.39 42.19
CA SER A 7 15.00 32.40 42.69
C SER A 7 13.53 32.84 42.61
N ASP A 8 12.78 32.03 41.84
CA ASP A 8 11.35 31.69 41.92
C ASP A 8 10.28 32.69 41.45
N PHE A 9 9.54 32.31 40.39
CA PHE A 9 8.14 31.86 40.53
C PHE A 9 7.54 31.29 39.23
N CYS A 10 6.76 30.20 39.38
CA CYS A 10 5.93 29.57 38.36
C CYS A 10 4.77 30.45 37.86
N SER A 11 4.44 30.36 36.57
CA SER A 11 3.18 29.76 36.08
C SER A 11 2.71 30.29 34.72
N SER A 12 2.11 29.35 33.97
CA SER A 12 1.02 29.51 32.99
C SER A 12 1.25 30.45 31.79
N GLY A 13 1.61 29.83 30.66
CA GLY A 13 1.21 30.28 29.33
C GLY A 13 0.65 29.08 28.58
N ASP A 14 -0.68 28.99 28.52
CA ASP A 14 -1.43 28.03 27.72
C ASP A 14 -1.00 28.11 26.25
N GLU A 15 -0.25 27.11 25.77
CA GLU A 15 -0.06 26.92 24.33
C GLU A 15 -1.32 26.24 23.76
N ASP A 16 -2.19 27.09 23.21
CA ASP A 16 -3.35 26.71 22.41
C ASP A 16 -2.96 25.72 21.29
N PRO A 17 -3.49 24.47 21.27
CA PRO A 17 -3.10 23.45 20.29
C PRO A 17 -3.63 23.70 18.86
N GLN A 18 -4.29 24.83 18.58
CA GLN A 18 -5.03 25.02 17.33
C GLN A 18 -4.32 25.74 16.19
N ARG A 19 -3.04 26.08 16.29
CA ARG A 19 -2.30 26.63 15.13
C ARG A 19 -1.45 25.58 14.41
N ALA A 20 -2.13 24.63 13.77
CA ALA A 20 -1.58 24.04 12.56
C ALA A 20 -1.55 25.14 11.47
N PRO A 21 -0.40 25.41 10.81
CA PRO A 21 -0.34 26.43 9.78
C PRO A 21 -1.34 26.05 8.68
N LEU A 22 -2.21 27.01 8.32
CA LEU A 22 -3.26 26.88 7.32
C LEU A 22 -2.78 26.00 6.17
N ALA A 23 -3.33 24.79 6.10
CA ALA A 23 -3.29 24.01 4.89
C ALA A 23 -3.80 24.92 3.78
N PHE A 24 -2.98 25.12 2.73
CA PHE A 24 -3.45 25.68 1.46
C PHE A 24 -4.84 25.11 1.21
N LEU A 25 -5.84 25.98 1.07
CA LEU A 25 -7.18 25.59 0.66
C LEU A 25 -7.01 24.94 -0.71
N ILE A 26 -6.87 23.61 -0.73
CA ILE A 26 -6.72 22.85 -1.95
C ILE A 26 -8.12 22.75 -2.51
N GLU A 27 -8.39 23.60 -3.48
CA GLU A 27 -9.63 23.57 -4.23
C GLU A 27 -9.79 22.20 -4.91
N ARG A 28 -11.04 21.74 -4.99
CA ARG A 28 -11.34 20.46 -5.64
C ARG A 28 -11.04 20.62 -7.13
N PRO A 29 -10.38 19.64 -7.76
CA PRO A 29 -10.02 19.73 -9.16
C PRO A 29 -11.28 19.86 -10.01
N THR A 30 -11.27 20.83 -10.91
CA THR A 30 -12.39 21.16 -11.81
C THR A 30 -12.63 20.09 -12.88
N ARG A 31 -11.69 19.15 -13.04
CA ARG A 31 -11.78 18.02 -13.96
C ARG A 31 -11.18 16.75 -13.38
N LYS A 32 -11.51 15.61 -13.99
CA LYS A 32 -11.10 14.29 -13.51
C LYS A 32 -9.61 14.02 -13.77
N ILE A 33 -8.81 13.91 -12.70
CA ILE A 33 -7.38 13.60 -12.74
C ILE A 33 -7.14 12.09 -12.63
N THR A 34 -6.30 11.56 -13.50
CA THR A 34 -5.83 10.15 -13.53
C THR A 34 -4.30 10.10 -13.54
N ALA A 35 -3.70 8.92 -13.36
CA ALA A 35 -2.25 8.74 -13.37
C ALA A 35 -1.56 9.29 -14.65
N ASN A 36 -2.24 9.20 -15.79
CA ASN A 36 -1.73 9.69 -17.08
C ASN A 36 -2.10 11.16 -17.35
N THR A 37 -2.84 11.81 -16.46
CA THR A 37 -3.21 13.22 -16.61
C THR A 37 -1.99 14.08 -16.31
N VAL A 38 -1.55 14.90 -17.27
CA VAL A 38 -0.55 15.94 -17.01
C VAL A 38 -1.24 17.04 -16.18
N PRO A 39 -0.74 17.34 -14.96
CA PRO A 39 -1.29 18.42 -14.14
C PRO A 39 -1.15 19.75 -14.85
N ARG A 40 -2.22 20.54 -14.90
CA ARG A 40 -2.21 21.88 -15.51
C ARG A 40 -1.82 22.98 -14.52
N ASP A 41 -1.98 22.74 -13.23
CA ASP A 41 -1.69 23.69 -12.17
C ASP A 41 -1.16 22.99 -10.90
N GLY A 42 -0.80 23.79 -9.90
CA GLY A 42 -0.29 23.31 -8.63
C GLY A 42 -1.30 22.46 -7.85
N PHE A 43 -2.60 22.72 -7.96
CA PHE A 43 -3.63 21.96 -7.26
C PHE A 43 -3.86 20.59 -7.89
N GLU A 44 -3.89 20.51 -9.22
CA GLU A 44 -3.91 19.25 -9.97
C GLU A 44 -2.65 18.44 -9.68
N PHE A 45 -1.49 19.10 -9.56
CA PHE A 45 -0.24 18.45 -9.23
C PHE A 45 -0.28 17.87 -7.82
N ILE A 46 -0.76 18.64 -6.82
CA ILE A 46 -0.92 18.15 -5.45
C ILE A 46 -1.93 16.99 -5.40
N HIS A 47 -3.01 17.04 -6.18
CA HIS A 47 -3.99 15.95 -6.25
C HIS A 47 -3.42 14.69 -6.90
N LYS A 48 -2.68 14.83 -7.99
CA LYS A 48 -1.99 13.73 -8.66
C LYS A 48 -0.90 13.14 -7.76
N SER A 49 -0.09 14.00 -7.13
CA SER A 49 0.94 13.61 -6.17
C SER A 49 0.34 12.85 -4.98
N ARG A 50 -0.86 13.21 -4.50
CA ARG A 50 -1.56 12.46 -3.44
C ARG A 50 -2.10 11.10 -3.90
N GLN A 51 -2.56 10.98 -5.15
CA GLN A 51 -2.91 9.69 -5.75
C GLN A 51 -1.67 8.80 -5.89
N GLU A 52 -0.54 9.41 -6.25
CA GLU A 52 0.75 8.75 -6.37
C GLU A 52 1.37 8.44 -5.00
N ASP A 53 1.14 9.21 -3.93
CA ASP A 53 1.76 9.04 -2.61
C ASP A 53 1.51 7.68 -1.94
N LEU A 54 0.42 6.99 -2.30
CA LEU A 54 0.19 5.63 -1.85
C LEU A 54 1.15 4.64 -2.53
N ILE A 55 1.41 4.87 -3.82
CA ILE A 55 2.31 4.08 -4.67
C ILE A 55 3.76 4.49 -4.45
N SER A 56 4.08 5.79 -4.47
CA SER A 56 5.39 6.37 -4.20
C SER A 56 5.89 6.02 -2.82
N GLY A 57 5.02 6.01 -1.80
CA GLY A 57 5.38 5.44 -0.50
C GLY A 57 5.82 3.99 -0.62
N ALA A 58 5.06 3.14 -1.31
CA ALA A 58 5.39 1.73 -1.49
C ALA A 58 6.62 1.49 -2.41
N LEU A 59 6.81 2.27 -3.46
CA LEU A 59 7.93 2.21 -4.40
C LEU A 59 9.24 2.69 -3.75
N TYR A 60 9.22 3.82 -3.03
CA TYR A 60 10.37 4.24 -2.20
C TYR A 60 10.63 3.26 -1.06
N MET A 61 9.59 2.64 -0.50
CA MET A 61 9.72 1.59 0.51
C MET A 61 10.40 0.33 -0.01
N LEU A 62 10.14 -0.07 -1.24
CA LEU A 62 10.78 -1.25 -1.83
C LEU A 62 12.17 -0.93 -2.43
N SER A 63 12.62 0.32 -2.31
CA SER A 63 13.90 0.79 -2.84
C SER A 63 15.12 0.30 -2.03
N PRO A 64 16.30 0.18 -2.66
CA PRO A 64 17.46 -0.50 -2.09
C PRO A 64 18.23 0.24 -0.97
N ARG A 65 17.75 1.38 -0.44
CA ARG A 65 18.62 2.26 0.35
C ARG A 65 18.89 1.85 1.80
N GLN A 66 18.09 1.00 2.45
CA GLN A 66 18.38 0.58 3.84
C GLN A 66 18.10 -0.92 4.11
N LYS A 67 19.08 -1.60 4.72
CA LYS A 67 18.98 -2.96 5.26
C LYS A 67 18.90 -2.87 6.79
N ASN A 68 17.74 -2.61 7.37
CA ASN A 68 17.64 -2.66 8.84
C ASN A 68 16.21 -3.02 9.29
N LEU A 69 16.10 -3.95 10.25
CA LEU A 69 14.84 -4.32 10.92
C LEU A 69 14.11 -3.11 11.50
N VAL A 70 14.84 -2.10 11.97
CA VAL A 70 14.29 -0.83 12.46
C VAL A 70 13.48 -0.12 11.36
N TRP A 71 14.01 -0.11 10.14
CA TRP A 71 13.34 0.48 8.98
C TRP A 71 12.05 -0.28 8.64
N ASN A 72 12.10 -1.62 8.59
CA ASN A 72 10.90 -2.44 8.34
C ASN A 72 9.80 -2.21 9.39
N ARG A 73 10.19 -2.10 10.67
CA ARG A 73 9.25 -1.78 11.76
C ARG A 73 8.61 -0.41 11.57
N LYS A 74 9.41 0.61 11.26
CA LYS A 74 8.93 1.97 10.98
C LYS A 74 7.96 1.97 9.79
N MET A 75 8.25 1.21 8.74
CA MET A 75 7.35 1.10 7.60
C MET A 75 6.07 0.34 7.92
N ALA A 76 6.12 -0.69 8.76
CA ALA A 76 4.92 -1.36 9.24
C ALA A 76 4.04 -0.42 10.09
N ASP A 77 4.62 0.53 10.83
CA ASP A 77 3.87 1.58 11.53
C ASP A 77 3.20 2.57 10.58
N PHE A 78 3.93 3.02 9.54
CA PHE A 78 3.36 3.86 8.51
C PHE A 78 2.23 3.16 7.76
N PHE A 79 2.42 1.88 7.43
CA PHE A 79 1.38 1.02 6.87
C PHE A 79 0.14 1.01 7.76
N LYS A 80 0.29 0.75 9.08
CA LYS A 80 -0.85 0.71 10.01
C LYS A 80 -1.63 2.02 10.02
N LYS A 81 -0.93 3.16 10.14
CA LYS A 81 -1.54 4.50 10.12
C LYS A 81 -2.29 4.76 8.81
N ARG A 82 -1.74 4.34 7.67
CA ARG A 82 -2.38 4.47 6.36
C ARG A 82 -3.61 3.58 6.24
N ALA A 83 -3.51 2.30 6.62
CA ALA A 83 -4.64 1.36 6.58
C ALA A 83 -5.84 1.87 7.39
N ILE A 84 -5.61 2.39 8.60
CA ILE A 84 -6.66 3.00 9.43
C ILE A 84 -7.32 4.19 8.72
N ARG A 85 -6.54 5.10 8.14
CA ARG A 85 -7.08 6.25 7.40
C ARG A 85 -7.89 5.83 6.17
N LEU A 86 -7.40 4.85 5.42
CA LEU A 86 -8.10 4.33 4.24
C LEU A 86 -9.46 3.72 4.60
N GLN A 87 -9.52 2.99 5.73
CA GLN A 87 -10.76 2.42 6.22
C GLN A 87 -11.73 3.49 6.73
N ALA A 88 -11.24 4.51 7.42
CA ALA A 88 -12.07 5.61 7.91
C ALA A 88 -12.67 6.46 6.77
N ASP A 89 -11.93 6.62 5.66
CA ASP A 89 -12.32 7.50 4.55
C ASP A 89 -12.93 6.75 3.34
N GLU A 90 -13.20 5.45 3.46
CA GLU A 90 -13.64 4.56 2.37
C GLU A 90 -14.74 5.17 1.49
N LYS A 91 -15.79 5.73 2.10
CA LYS A 91 -16.93 6.34 1.38
C LYS A 91 -16.49 7.53 0.53
N ASN A 92 -15.61 8.37 1.06
CA ASN A 92 -15.09 9.53 0.33
C ASN A 92 -14.09 9.09 -0.74
N LEU A 93 -13.31 8.04 -0.51
CA LEU A 93 -12.40 7.49 -1.51
C LEU A 93 -13.16 7.01 -2.76
N VAL A 94 -14.24 6.24 -2.59
CA VAL A 94 -15.07 5.76 -3.70
C VAL A 94 -15.67 6.94 -4.48
N LYS A 95 -16.14 7.98 -3.76
CA LYS A 95 -16.70 9.19 -4.36
C LYS A 95 -15.66 10.02 -5.13
N ASN A 96 -14.48 10.21 -4.54
CA ASN A 96 -13.42 11.07 -5.07
C ASN A 96 -12.59 10.38 -6.16
N PHE A 97 -12.57 9.05 -6.18
CA PHE A 97 -11.82 8.25 -7.14
C PHE A 97 -12.74 7.29 -7.91
N PRO A 98 -13.57 7.78 -8.84
CA PRO A 98 -14.51 6.92 -9.55
C PRO A 98 -13.77 5.95 -10.47
N LEU A 99 -14.15 4.67 -10.40
CA LEU A 99 -13.60 3.61 -11.23
C LEU A 99 -13.78 3.93 -12.72
N LYS A 100 -12.69 3.83 -13.49
CA LYS A 100 -12.65 4.04 -14.95
C LYS A 100 -12.24 2.78 -15.72
N ILE A 101 -11.92 1.72 -15.00
CA ILE A 101 -11.31 0.51 -15.54
C ILE A 101 -12.27 -0.64 -15.22
N ASN A 102 -12.45 -1.54 -16.18
CA ASN A 102 -13.21 -2.75 -15.97
C ASN A 102 -12.39 -3.70 -15.10
N LEU A 103 -12.89 -3.99 -13.90
CA LEU A 103 -12.24 -4.95 -13.01
C LEU A 103 -12.62 -6.36 -13.45
N PRO A 104 -11.66 -7.30 -13.48
CA PRO A 104 -11.98 -8.71 -13.70
C PRO A 104 -12.98 -9.21 -12.66
N ALA A 105 -13.80 -10.18 -13.05
CA ALA A 105 -14.76 -10.82 -12.16
C ALA A 105 -14.04 -11.74 -11.15
N LYS A 106 -14.42 -13.02 -11.06
CA LYS A 106 -13.70 -14.01 -10.24
C LYS A 106 -12.70 -14.84 -11.05
N ASP A 107 -12.35 -14.38 -12.25
CA ASP A 107 -11.45 -15.09 -13.15
C ASP A 107 -9.98 -14.85 -12.74
N GLU A 108 -9.30 -15.92 -12.31
CA GLU A 108 -7.92 -15.88 -11.86
C GLU A 108 -6.94 -15.47 -12.98
N LYS A 109 -7.14 -15.96 -14.22
CA LYS A 109 -6.27 -15.63 -15.35
C LYS A 109 -6.40 -14.16 -15.73
N GLN A 110 -7.62 -13.64 -15.77
CA GLN A 110 -7.85 -12.21 -16.02
C GLN A 110 -7.26 -11.33 -14.92
N TRP A 111 -7.37 -11.73 -13.65
CA TRP A 111 -6.71 -11.02 -12.55
C TRP A 111 -5.18 -11.06 -12.65
N CYS A 112 -4.60 -12.17 -13.11
CA CYS A 112 -3.17 -12.28 -13.33
C CYS A 112 -2.70 -11.28 -14.39
N LEU A 113 -3.37 -11.27 -15.56
CA LEU A 113 -3.09 -10.33 -16.64
C LEU A 113 -3.26 -8.88 -16.17
N PHE A 114 -4.33 -8.60 -15.41
CA PHE A 114 -4.61 -7.28 -14.86
C PHE A 114 -3.50 -6.78 -13.93
N CYS A 115 -3.06 -7.61 -12.98
CA CYS A 115 -2.11 -7.22 -11.95
C CYS A 115 -0.65 -7.28 -12.41
N LEU A 116 -0.30 -8.23 -13.28
CA LEU A 116 1.08 -8.57 -13.61
C LEU A 116 1.46 -8.28 -15.08
N GLY A 117 0.48 -8.02 -15.95
CA GLY A 117 0.70 -7.81 -17.38
C GLY A 117 1.07 -9.09 -18.12
N SER A 118 1.17 -9.03 -19.45
CA SER A 118 1.35 -10.21 -20.29
C SER A 118 2.72 -10.89 -20.09
N GLY A 119 3.77 -10.12 -19.78
CA GLY A 119 5.11 -10.67 -19.57
C GLY A 119 5.16 -11.69 -18.43
N LEU A 120 4.69 -11.30 -17.25
CA LEU A 120 4.65 -12.18 -16.08
C LEU A 120 3.50 -13.20 -16.15
N TYR A 121 2.41 -12.88 -16.85
CA TYR A 121 1.32 -13.84 -17.10
C TYR A 121 1.85 -15.09 -17.80
N ASN A 122 2.66 -14.92 -18.84
CA ASN A 122 3.25 -16.03 -19.60
C ASN A 122 4.17 -16.89 -18.71
N GLU A 123 4.87 -16.30 -17.74
CA GLU A 123 5.67 -17.06 -16.76
C GLU A 123 4.81 -17.87 -15.79
N VAL A 124 3.62 -17.38 -15.43
CA VAL A 124 2.71 -18.05 -14.48
C VAL A 124 1.93 -19.19 -15.13
N TYR A 125 1.42 -18.99 -16.35
CA TYR A 125 0.52 -19.95 -17.00
C TYR A 125 1.17 -20.73 -18.15
N VAL A 126 2.39 -20.38 -18.58
CA VAL A 126 3.07 -21.01 -19.73
C VAL A 126 2.19 -21.01 -20.98
N GLU A 127 1.32 -20.01 -21.10
CA GLU A 127 0.43 -19.78 -22.22
C GLU A 127 0.76 -18.39 -22.79
N PRO A 128 1.03 -18.28 -24.10
CA PRO A 128 1.29 -16.98 -24.71
C PRO A 128 0.01 -16.14 -24.71
N CYS A 129 0.09 -14.94 -24.13
CA CYS A 129 -0.88 -13.89 -24.36
C CYS A 129 -0.52 -13.16 -25.66
N ASP A 130 -1.38 -13.28 -26.68
CA ASP A 130 -1.17 -12.68 -28.01
C ASP A 130 -1.15 -11.13 -27.95
N GLU A 131 -1.77 -10.54 -26.92
CA GLU A 131 -1.80 -9.10 -26.71
C GLU A 131 -0.76 -8.65 -25.68
N LYS A 132 -0.01 -7.60 -26.02
CA LYS A 132 0.92 -6.96 -25.09
C LYS A 132 0.16 -6.07 -24.11
N VAL A 133 -0.23 -6.64 -22.98
CA VAL A 133 -0.94 -5.93 -21.90
C VAL A 133 0.03 -5.47 -20.82
N GLU A 134 0.01 -4.19 -20.49
CA GLU A 134 0.78 -3.64 -19.36
C GLU A 134 0.12 -3.94 -18.02
N ALA A 135 0.94 -4.16 -17.00
CA ALA A 135 0.48 -4.41 -15.64
C ALA A 135 -0.19 -3.17 -15.04
N ASN A 136 -1.36 -3.31 -14.44
CA ASN A 136 -1.98 -2.22 -13.68
C ASN A 136 -1.33 -2.07 -12.31
N LEU A 137 -1.16 -0.83 -11.86
CA LEU A 137 -0.76 -0.53 -10.49
C LEU A 137 -1.98 -0.60 -9.56
N PRO A 138 -1.80 -0.99 -8.28
CA PRO A 138 -2.88 -1.04 -7.30
C PRO A 138 -3.23 0.37 -6.78
N LEU A 139 -3.77 1.21 -7.66
CA LEU A 139 -4.19 2.58 -7.38
C LEU A 139 -5.34 2.62 -6.38
N LEU A 140 -5.48 3.70 -5.60
CA LEU A 140 -6.66 3.93 -4.76
C LEU A 140 -7.97 3.87 -5.55
N SER A 141 -7.99 4.40 -6.77
CA SER A 141 -9.15 4.34 -7.68
C SER A 141 -9.56 2.91 -8.07
N ILE A 142 -8.70 1.93 -7.85
CA ILE A 142 -8.98 0.51 -8.06
C ILE A 142 -9.30 -0.15 -6.73
N VAL A 143 -8.37 -0.10 -5.77
CA VAL A 143 -8.50 -0.87 -4.51
C VAL A 143 -9.68 -0.42 -3.67
N SER A 144 -10.06 0.87 -3.70
CA SER A 144 -11.23 1.38 -2.96
C SER A 144 -12.57 0.82 -3.45
N HIS A 145 -12.63 0.36 -4.70
CA HIS A 145 -13.85 -0.22 -5.28
C HIS A 145 -13.95 -1.73 -5.05
N LEU A 146 -12.91 -2.36 -4.46
CA LEU A 146 -12.92 -3.79 -4.19
C LEU A 146 -13.71 -4.10 -2.92
N LYS A 147 -14.73 -4.95 -3.07
CA LYS A 147 -15.39 -5.58 -1.91
C LYS A 147 -14.41 -6.48 -1.17
N GLN A 148 -14.61 -6.67 0.12
CA GLN A 148 -13.71 -7.46 0.97
C GLN A 148 -13.52 -8.91 0.48
N ASP A 149 -14.57 -9.53 -0.07
CA ASP A 149 -14.44 -10.88 -0.66
C ASP A 149 -13.51 -10.89 -1.88
N MET A 150 -13.55 -9.85 -2.70
CA MET A 150 -12.63 -9.69 -3.83
C MET A 150 -11.21 -9.38 -3.36
N VAL A 151 -11.03 -8.53 -2.35
CA VAL A 151 -9.70 -8.29 -1.73
C VAL A 151 -9.08 -9.60 -1.26
N LYS A 152 -9.86 -10.42 -0.55
CA LYS A 152 -9.43 -11.73 -0.04
C LYS A 152 -9.13 -12.72 -1.17
N LEU A 153 -9.96 -12.74 -2.20
CA LEU A 153 -9.78 -13.62 -3.35
C LEU A 153 -8.51 -13.29 -4.14
N VAL A 154 -8.30 -12.00 -4.47
CA VAL A 154 -7.14 -11.55 -5.24
C VAL A 154 -5.84 -11.74 -4.43
N LEU A 155 -5.87 -11.54 -3.11
CA LEU A 155 -4.72 -11.88 -2.25
C LEU A 155 -4.35 -13.38 -2.30
N ARG A 156 -5.34 -14.28 -2.43
CA ARG A 156 -5.06 -15.72 -2.61
C ARG A 156 -4.45 -16.00 -3.98
N TYR A 157 -4.92 -15.33 -5.03
CA TYR A 157 -4.31 -15.45 -6.36
C TYR A 157 -2.87 -14.95 -6.38
N LEU A 158 -2.61 -13.77 -5.79
CA LEU A 158 -1.25 -13.23 -5.62
C LEU A 158 -0.34 -14.18 -4.85
N TYR A 159 -0.86 -14.86 -3.81
CA TYR A 159 -0.11 -15.90 -3.11
C TYR A 159 0.27 -17.07 -4.04
N ARG A 160 -0.65 -17.57 -4.87
CA ARG A 160 -0.36 -18.65 -5.82
C ARG A 160 0.68 -18.23 -6.85
N TRP A 161 0.58 -17.04 -7.41
CA TRP A 161 1.58 -16.53 -8.36
C TRP A 161 2.93 -16.31 -7.67
N PHE A 162 2.94 -15.81 -6.44
CA PHE A 162 4.15 -15.71 -5.60
C PHE A 162 4.86 -17.06 -5.45
N LEU A 163 4.12 -18.17 -5.31
CA LEU A 163 4.73 -19.49 -5.22
C LEU A 163 5.52 -19.87 -6.47
N ILE A 164 5.06 -19.43 -7.64
CA ILE A 164 5.61 -19.76 -8.97
C ILE A 164 6.77 -18.82 -9.31
N ILE A 165 6.52 -17.50 -9.32
CA ILE A 165 7.46 -16.49 -9.85
C ILE A 165 8.18 -15.68 -8.75
N ASN A 166 8.08 -16.10 -7.48
CA ASN A 166 8.61 -15.38 -6.30
C ASN A 166 7.99 -13.98 -6.09
N MET A 167 8.49 -13.25 -5.08
CA MET A 167 7.97 -11.92 -4.73
C MET A 167 8.63 -10.84 -5.60
N ASN A 168 8.13 -10.72 -6.83
CA ASN A 168 8.49 -9.61 -7.71
C ASN A 168 7.85 -8.28 -7.24
N GLU A 169 8.13 -7.21 -7.96
CA GLU A 169 7.65 -5.88 -7.61
C GLU A 169 6.12 -5.75 -7.70
N SER A 170 5.54 -6.18 -8.80
CA SER A 170 4.09 -6.11 -9.03
C SER A 170 3.33 -6.87 -7.94
N ILE A 171 3.73 -8.11 -7.64
CA ILE A 171 3.13 -8.90 -6.56
C ILE A 171 3.27 -8.18 -5.22
N ALA A 172 4.47 -7.67 -4.89
CA ALA A 172 4.69 -6.98 -3.61
C ALA A 172 3.82 -5.73 -3.45
N LEU A 173 3.68 -4.93 -4.51
CA LEU A 173 2.83 -3.73 -4.52
C LEU A 173 1.36 -4.11 -4.34
N TRP A 174 0.88 -5.09 -5.10
CA TRP A 174 -0.50 -5.56 -5.01
C TRP A 174 -0.81 -6.16 -3.63
N VAL A 175 0.08 -7.00 -3.10
CA VAL A 175 -0.07 -7.57 -1.74
C VAL A 175 -0.08 -6.45 -0.70
N TYR A 176 0.86 -5.50 -0.76
CA TYR A 176 0.91 -4.37 0.16
C TYR A 176 -0.40 -3.56 0.13
N SER A 177 -0.86 -3.18 -1.05
CA SER A 177 -2.07 -2.36 -1.22
C SER A 177 -3.32 -3.10 -0.75
N LEU A 178 -3.48 -4.38 -1.11
CA LEU A 178 -4.65 -5.16 -0.69
C LEU A 178 -4.63 -5.45 0.81
N LEU A 179 -3.46 -5.70 1.42
CA LEU A 179 -3.35 -5.80 2.87
C LEU A 179 -3.75 -4.49 3.55
N SER A 180 -3.41 -3.33 2.98
CA SER A 180 -3.80 -2.03 3.56
C SER A 180 -5.30 -1.78 3.53
N TYR A 181 -6.02 -2.47 2.63
CA TYR A 181 -7.46 -2.35 2.45
C TYR A 181 -8.26 -3.50 3.08
N LEU A 182 -7.57 -4.50 3.63
CA LEU A 182 -8.20 -5.62 4.33
C LEU A 182 -8.77 -5.14 5.67
N LYS A 183 -10.08 -5.27 5.86
CA LYS A 183 -10.78 -4.82 7.08
C LYS A 183 -10.48 -5.72 8.27
N HIS A 184 -10.38 -5.09 9.44
CA HIS A 184 -10.28 -5.76 10.72
C HIS A 184 -11.64 -5.80 11.45
N PRO A 185 -11.89 -6.81 12.30
CA PRO A 185 -11.09 -8.02 12.49
C PRO A 185 -11.19 -8.94 11.26
N VAL A 186 -10.11 -9.68 11.00
CA VAL A 186 -10.08 -10.70 9.93
C VAL A 186 -10.76 -11.97 10.44
N ASP A 187 -11.58 -12.61 9.62
CA ASP A 187 -12.23 -13.86 10.00
C ASP A 187 -11.21 -15.01 10.19
N ALA A 188 -11.55 -15.97 11.04
CA ALA A 188 -10.65 -17.07 11.40
C ALA A 188 -10.13 -17.86 10.19
N ARG A 189 -10.99 -18.10 9.19
CA ARG A 189 -10.62 -18.84 7.97
C ARG A 189 -9.56 -18.09 7.18
N TYR A 190 -9.71 -16.77 7.06
CA TYR A 190 -8.74 -15.94 6.36
C TYR A 190 -7.48 -15.69 7.19
N GLN A 191 -7.58 -15.67 8.52
CA GLN A 191 -6.42 -15.62 9.42
C GLN A 191 -5.52 -16.86 9.26
N SER A 192 -6.10 -18.06 9.11
CA SER A 192 -5.33 -19.28 8.78
C SER A 192 -4.56 -19.13 7.47
N PHE A 193 -5.18 -18.56 6.44
CA PHE A 193 -4.50 -18.27 5.17
C PHE A 193 -3.33 -17.29 5.36
N LEU A 194 -3.51 -16.21 6.13
CA LEU A 194 -2.42 -15.27 6.41
C LEU A 194 -1.26 -15.94 7.14
N ASN A 195 -1.53 -16.89 8.04
CA ASN A 195 -0.48 -17.66 8.73
C ASN A 195 0.29 -18.58 7.77
N ILE A 196 -0.40 -19.24 6.84
CA ILE A 196 0.23 -20.03 5.76
C ILE A 196 1.13 -19.13 4.91
N PHE A 197 0.63 -17.95 4.53
CA PHE A 197 1.41 -16.99 3.75
C PHE A 197 2.66 -16.52 4.51
N LYS A 198 2.55 -16.21 5.81
CA LYS A 198 3.71 -15.87 6.66
C LYS A 198 4.74 -17.00 6.70
N ALA A 199 4.31 -18.25 6.86
CA ALA A 199 5.19 -19.41 6.90
C ALA A 199 5.97 -19.58 5.60
N GLU A 200 5.30 -19.43 4.45
CA GLU A 200 5.96 -19.51 3.15
C GLU A 200 6.96 -18.37 2.92
N ILE A 201 6.63 -17.14 3.32
CA ILE A 201 7.57 -16.02 3.25
C ILE A 201 8.82 -16.32 4.10
N ARG A 202 8.66 -16.86 5.32
CA ARG A 202 9.79 -17.26 6.17
C ARG A 202 10.66 -18.32 5.51
N LYS A 203 10.05 -19.32 4.88
CA LYS A 203 10.77 -20.37 4.15
C LYS A 203 11.62 -19.79 3.02
N ARG A 204 11.09 -18.84 2.25
CA ARG A 204 11.81 -18.24 1.11
C ARG A 204 12.82 -17.18 1.51
N LEU A 205 12.74 -16.61 2.72
CA LEU A 205 13.70 -15.61 3.19
C LEU A 205 15.14 -16.15 3.25
N SER A 206 15.34 -17.44 3.55
CA SER A 206 16.68 -18.06 3.64
C SER A 206 17.39 -18.16 2.29
N THR A 207 16.63 -18.29 1.20
CA THR A 207 17.18 -18.46 -0.17
C THR A 207 17.14 -17.16 -0.98
N SER A 208 16.36 -16.16 -0.54
CA SER A 208 16.13 -14.92 -1.27
C SER A 208 17.30 -13.95 -1.19
N LYS A 209 17.61 -13.28 -2.30
CA LYS A 209 18.69 -12.29 -2.42
C LYS A 209 18.16 -10.93 -2.90
N LYS A 210 18.99 -9.88 -2.75
CA LYS A 210 18.79 -8.52 -3.30
C LYS A 210 17.40 -7.93 -2.96
N TYR A 211 16.60 -7.62 -3.97
CA TYR A 211 15.30 -6.94 -3.86
C TYR A 211 14.19 -7.85 -3.34
N ASN A 212 14.22 -9.14 -3.72
CA ASN A 212 13.23 -10.13 -3.28
C ASN A 212 13.26 -10.27 -1.74
N TYR A 213 14.45 -10.42 -1.17
CA TYR A 213 14.63 -10.48 0.29
C TYR A 213 13.97 -9.28 1.02
N ARG A 214 14.15 -8.07 0.50
CA ARG A 214 13.61 -6.83 1.12
C ARG A 214 12.08 -6.80 1.07
N ARG A 215 11.50 -7.12 -0.09
CA ARG A 215 10.05 -7.23 -0.26
C ARG A 215 9.46 -8.23 0.73
N LEU A 216 10.06 -9.42 0.81
CA LEU A 216 9.65 -10.46 1.76
C LEU A 216 9.76 -9.99 3.23
N CYS A 217 10.86 -9.34 3.61
CA CYS A 217 11.03 -8.82 4.96
C CYS A 217 9.96 -7.78 5.33
N LEU A 218 9.65 -6.84 4.44
CA LEU A 218 8.66 -5.80 4.70
C LEU A 218 7.26 -6.42 4.85
N ILE A 219 6.84 -7.24 3.89
CA ILE A 219 5.52 -7.91 3.93
C ILE A 219 5.40 -8.79 5.17
N LEU A 220 6.45 -9.57 5.52
CA LEU A 220 6.44 -10.37 6.74
C LEU A 220 6.30 -9.51 8.00
N THR A 221 6.98 -8.36 8.04
CA THR A 221 6.90 -7.44 9.20
C THR A 221 5.49 -6.86 9.31
N ILE A 222 4.87 -6.45 8.20
CA ILE A 222 3.49 -5.97 8.16
C ILE A 222 2.52 -7.05 8.66
N LEU A 223 2.66 -8.28 8.14
CA LEU A 223 1.84 -9.43 8.52
C LEU A 223 1.99 -9.80 10.01
N ASN A 224 3.19 -9.72 10.57
CA ASN A 224 3.43 -10.00 12.00
C ASN A 224 2.95 -8.88 12.92
N LYS A 225 2.94 -7.63 12.47
CA LYS A 225 2.59 -6.50 13.34
C LYS A 225 1.11 -6.16 13.30
N ASN A 226 0.46 -6.35 12.16
CA ASN A 226 -0.92 -5.90 11.94
C ASN A 226 -1.95 -7.04 11.91
N PHE A 227 -1.51 -8.27 11.62
CA PHE A 227 -2.40 -9.42 11.41
C PHE A 227 -2.02 -10.61 12.30
N SER A 228 -1.59 -10.33 13.54
CA SER A 228 -1.37 -11.38 14.54
C SER A 228 -2.67 -11.61 15.29
N ALA A 229 -3.06 -12.88 15.39
CA ALA A 229 -4.12 -13.32 16.29
C ALA A 229 -3.62 -13.26 17.73
#